data_AF-A0A970RMV4-F1
#
_entry.id   AF-A0A970RMV4-F1
#
_cell.length_a   1.000
_cell.length_b   1.000
_cell.length_c   1.000
_cell.angle_alpha   90.00
_cell.angle_beta   90.00
_cell.angle_gamma   90.00
#
_symmetry.space_group_name_H-M   'P 1'
#
loop_
_entity.id
_entity.type
_entity.pdbx_description
1 polymer ?
#
loop_
_entity_poly.entity_id
_entity_poly.type
_entity_poly.pdbx_seq_one_letter_code
_entity_poly.pdbx_strand_id
1 'polypeptide(L)'
;MEHVQRNMPKSLYALKPNELIGALALERPYQGKQIYKWLVRGAKSFSEMSDLPVALRERLEAEMPSMGSSRIISNQRDQSGTVKLGIELRDEAVIECVILTDREERKTACLSSQVGCAMGCTFCRTGTMGLLRNLEAHEIIEQFVHLRTIEPDISHIVFMGMGEPLANFTEVMKAIERLHDPEGFNIGYRKITV
;
A
#
# COMPACT_ATOMS: atom_id res chain seq x y z
N MET A 1 -7.99 -26.37 24.17
CA MET A 1 -8.66 -25.65 23.07
C MET A 1 -7.58 -25.35 22.07
N GLU A 2 -7.59 -26.04 20.93
CA GLU A 2 -6.54 -25.93 19.91
C GLU A 2 -6.50 -24.50 19.40
N HIS A 3 -5.40 -23.80 19.66
CA HIS A 3 -5.05 -22.60 18.93
C HIS A 3 -4.76 -23.03 17.50
N VAL A 4 -5.78 -23.06 16.65
CA VAL A 4 -5.59 -23.11 15.20
C VAL A 4 -4.75 -21.89 14.85
N GLN A 5 -3.48 -22.10 14.56
CA GLN A 5 -2.57 -21.05 14.15
C GLN A 5 -3.04 -20.59 12.76
N ARG A 6 -3.93 -19.60 12.76
CA ARG A 6 -4.52 -19.05 11.55
C ARG A 6 -3.43 -18.35 10.76
N ASN A 7 -3.26 -18.72 9.51
CA ASN A 7 -2.39 -18.00 8.59
C ASN A 7 -3.06 -16.67 8.23
N MET A 8 -2.77 -15.64 9.02
CA MET A 8 -3.20 -14.27 8.75
C MET A 8 -2.58 -13.77 7.44
N PRO A 9 -3.29 -12.92 6.68
CA PRO A 9 -2.74 -12.35 5.45
C PRO A 9 -1.50 -11.50 5.76
N LYS A 10 -0.60 -11.38 4.78
CA LYS A 10 0.58 -10.50 4.92
C LYS A 10 0.19 -9.04 5.12
N SER A 11 -0.89 -8.62 4.49
CA SER A 11 -1.40 -7.24 4.53
C SER A 11 -2.88 -7.23 4.22
N LEU A 12 -3.60 -6.27 4.79
CA LEU A 12 -5.02 -6.07 4.52
C LEU A 12 -5.27 -5.10 3.36
N TYR A 13 -4.26 -4.34 2.94
CA TYR A 13 -4.46 -3.22 2.01
C TYR A 13 -4.81 -3.64 0.58
N ALA A 14 -4.43 -4.85 0.15
CA ALA A 14 -4.83 -5.41 -1.14
C ALA A 14 -6.19 -6.12 -1.13
N LEU A 15 -6.79 -6.36 0.04
CA LEU A 15 -8.02 -7.13 0.14
C LEU A 15 -9.26 -6.25 -0.11
N LYS A 16 -10.20 -6.79 -0.88
CA LYS A 16 -11.55 -6.25 -1.08
C LYS A 16 -12.43 -6.56 0.15
N PRO A 17 -13.54 -5.84 0.37
CA PRO A 17 -14.39 -6.05 1.55
C PRO A 17 -14.84 -7.51 1.78
N ASN A 18 -15.15 -8.24 0.70
CA ASN A 18 -15.58 -9.64 0.81
C ASN A 18 -14.42 -10.58 1.17
N GLU A 19 -13.20 -10.26 0.76
CA GLU A 19 -12.01 -11.07 1.05
C GLU A 19 -11.58 -10.91 2.51
N LEU A 20 -11.78 -9.71 3.09
CA LEU A 20 -11.54 -9.45 4.51
C LEU A 20 -12.38 -10.34 5.43
N ILE A 21 -13.60 -10.73 5.00
CA ILE A 21 -14.48 -11.59 5.80
C ILE A 21 -13.81 -12.95 6.05
N GLY A 22 -13.32 -13.59 4.98
CA GLY A 22 -12.63 -14.87 5.08
C GLY A 22 -11.27 -14.74 5.74
N ALA A 23 -10.48 -13.75 5.32
CA ALA A 23 -9.11 -13.55 5.78
C ALA A 23 -9.01 -13.27 7.30
N LEU A 24 -10.00 -12.59 7.86
CA LEU A 24 -10.04 -12.23 9.29
C LEU A 24 -11.02 -13.09 10.10
N ALA A 25 -11.64 -14.09 9.46
CA ALA A 25 -12.69 -14.94 10.03
C ALA A 25 -13.78 -14.11 10.74
N LEU A 26 -14.35 -13.15 10.00
CA LEU A 26 -15.40 -12.27 10.49
C LEU A 26 -16.75 -13.00 10.50
N GLU A 27 -17.50 -12.87 11.59
CA GLU A 27 -18.80 -13.53 11.74
C GLU A 27 -19.89 -12.86 10.92
N ARG A 28 -19.78 -11.55 10.68
CA ARG A 28 -20.83 -10.76 10.03
C ARG A 28 -20.29 -10.13 8.74
N PRO A 29 -20.94 -10.33 7.58
CA PRO A 29 -20.43 -9.86 6.30
C PRO A 29 -20.16 -8.34 6.23
N TYR A 30 -20.97 -7.52 6.92
CA TYR A 30 -20.79 -6.07 6.91
C TYR A 30 -19.51 -5.60 7.61
N GLN A 31 -18.91 -6.41 8.49
CA GLN A 31 -17.66 -6.07 9.20
C GLN A 31 -16.49 -5.92 8.21
N GLY A 32 -16.50 -6.69 7.11
CA GLY A 32 -15.51 -6.53 6.04
C GLY A 32 -15.54 -5.12 5.45
N LYS A 33 -16.74 -4.55 5.22
CA LYS A 33 -16.91 -3.17 4.75
C LYS A 33 -16.49 -2.14 5.81
N GLN A 34 -16.72 -2.40 7.09
CA GLN A 34 -16.30 -1.51 8.18
C GLN A 34 -14.77 -1.41 8.24
N ILE A 35 -14.09 -2.55 8.32
CA ILE A 35 -12.62 -2.62 8.34
C ILE A 35 -12.04 -1.96 7.09
N TYR A 36 -12.61 -2.25 5.91
CA TYR A 36 -12.20 -1.64 4.65
C TYR A 36 -12.22 -0.10 4.70
N LYS A 37 -13.31 0.49 5.21
CA LYS A 37 -13.43 1.96 5.35
C LYS A 37 -12.39 2.53 6.32
N TRP A 38 -12.08 1.83 7.40
CA TRP A 38 -11.04 2.26 8.34
C TRP A 38 -9.64 2.21 7.74
N LEU A 39 -9.32 1.17 6.97
CA LEU A 39 -8.05 1.07 6.25
C LEU A 39 -7.86 2.25 5.28
N VAL A 40 -8.92 2.61 4.54
CA VAL A 40 -8.91 3.73 3.57
C VAL A 40 -8.78 5.09 4.26
N ARG A 41 -9.37 5.24 5.45
CA ARG A 41 -9.23 6.43 6.31
C ARG A 41 -7.85 6.55 6.94
N GLY A 42 -7.05 5.48 6.93
CA GLY A 42 -5.69 5.48 7.46
C GLY A 42 -5.59 5.14 8.95
N ALA A 43 -6.53 4.35 9.49
CA ALA A 43 -6.46 3.83 10.85
C ALA A 43 -5.11 3.16 11.12
N LYS A 44 -4.56 3.29 12.33
CA LYS A 44 -3.26 2.73 12.70
C LYS A 44 -3.35 1.41 13.45
N SER A 45 -4.50 1.12 14.05
CA SER A 45 -4.75 -0.12 14.79
C SER A 45 -6.21 -0.55 14.66
N PHE A 46 -6.53 -1.80 15.03
CA PHE A 46 -7.92 -2.24 15.12
C PHE A 46 -8.66 -1.54 16.26
N SER A 47 -7.94 -1.08 17.28
CA SER A 47 -8.52 -0.36 18.43
C SER A 47 -9.31 0.89 18.02
N GLU A 48 -8.92 1.58 16.94
CA GLU A 48 -9.58 2.79 16.42
C GLU A 48 -10.95 2.51 15.76
N MET A 49 -11.24 1.25 15.42
CA MET A 49 -12.43 0.87 14.66
C MET A 49 -13.68 0.81 15.56
N SER A 50 -14.16 1.97 16.01
CA SER A 50 -15.17 2.13 17.06
C SER A 50 -16.54 1.50 16.74
N ASP A 51 -16.81 1.22 15.48
CA ASP A 51 -18.03 0.55 15.00
C ASP A 51 -17.90 -0.99 14.95
N LEU A 52 -16.76 -1.54 15.42
CA LEU A 52 -16.55 -2.97 15.67
C LEU A 52 -16.70 -3.32 17.16
N PRO A 53 -17.24 -4.51 17.49
CA PRO A 53 -17.28 -5.00 18.87
C PRO A 53 -15.90 -5.00 19.52
N VAL A 54 -15.82 -4.64 20.81
CA VAL A 54 -14.56 -4.60 21.58
C VAL A 54 -13.80 -5.93 21.48
N ALA A 55 -14.49 -7.05 21.74
CA ALA A 55 -13.89 -8.38 21.67
C ALA A 55 -13.31 -8.73 20.29
N LEU A 56 -13.91 -8.21 19.20
CA LEU A 56 -13.38 -8.40 17.85
C LEU A 56 -12.10 -7.60 17.65
N ARG A 57 -12.07 -6.34 18.09
CA ARG A 57 -10.86 -5.50 18.00
C ARG A 57 -9.69 -6.11 18.76
N GLU A 58 -9.92 -6.56 19.99
CA GLU A 58 -8.90 -7.20 20.83
C GLU A 58 -8.34 -8.48 20.19
N ARG A 59 -9.22 -9.33 19.64
CA ARG A 59 -8.80 -10.54 18.92
C ARG A 59 -7.92 -10.19 17.71
N LEU A 60 -8.37 -9.25 16.87
CA LEU A 60 -7.65 -8.89 15.65
C LEU A 60 -6.29 -8.26 15.95
N GLU A 61 -6.21 -7.42 16.99
CA GLU A 61 -4.95 -6.81 17.42
C GLU A 61 -3.94 -7.86 17.91
N ALA A 62 -4.41 -8.88 18.64
CA ALA A 62 -3.57 -9.98 19.12
C ALA A 62 -3.10 -10.91 17.98
N GLU A 63 -3.96 -11.18 17.00
CA GLU A 63 -3.65 -12.06 15.86
C GLU A 63 -2.82 -11.33 14.78
N MET A 64 -2.97 -10.01 14.64
CA MET A 64 -2.34 -9.20 13.60
C MET A 64 -1.95 -7.81 14.13
N PRO A 65 -0.77 -7.67 14.76
CA PRO A 65 -0.30 -6.40 15.33
C PRO A 65 -0.06 -5.28 14.30
N SER A 66 -0.02 -5.60 13.01
CA SER A 66 0.11 -4.63 11.92
C SER A 66 -0.84 -4.97 10.78
N MET A 67 -1.61 -3.99 10.33
CA MET A 67 -2.52 -4.12 9.18
C MET A 67 -1.79 -4.14 7.83
N GLY A 68 -0.55 -3.64 7.79
CA GLY A 68 0.34 -3.67 6.63
C GLY A 68 1.52 -4.61 6.82
N SER A 69 2.32 -4.73 5.76
CA SER A 69 3.50 -5.61 5.69
C SER A 69 4.83 -4.87 5.65
N SER A 70 4.83 -3.56 5.41
CA SER A 70 6.01 -2.72 5.20
C SER A 70 6.11 -1.59 6.22
N ARG A 71 7.31 -1.02 6.36
CA ARG A 71 7.58 0.11 7.28
C ARG A 71 8.46 1.18 6.65
N ILE A 72 8.24 2.43 7.04
CA ILE A 72 9.09 3.55 6.65
C ILE A 72 10.40 3.48 7.44
N ILE A 73 11.54 3.42 6.74
CA ILE A 73 12.88 3.44 7.35
C ILE A 73 13.64 4.74 7.08
N SER A 74 13.20 5.54 6.11
CA SER A 74 13.74 6.89 5.90
C SER A 74 12.66 7.82 5.34
N ASN A 75 12.76 9.09 5.71
CA ASN A 75 11.89 10.16 5.24
C ASN A 75 12.76 11.39 4.96
N GLN A 76 12.86 11.76 3.69
CA GLN A 76 13.65 12.90 3.24
C GLN A 76 12.72 13.91 2.59
N ARG A 77 12.86 15.18 2.98
CA ARG A 77 12.11 16.29 2.37
C ARG A 77 13.09 17.31 1.82
N ASP A 78 12.89 17.74 0.58
CA ASP A 78 13.69 18.79 -0.03
C ASP A 78 13.06 20.19 0.15
N GLN A 79 13.75 21.21 -0.34
CA GLN A 79 13.27 22.60 -0.29
C GLN A 79 12.08 22.87 -1.22
N SER A 80 11.84 22.01 -2.22
CA SER A 80 10.70 22.10 -3.14
C SER A 80 9.42 21.48 -2.56
N GLY A 81 9.51 20.85 -1.39
CA GLY A 81 8.41 20.14 -0.75
C GLY A 81 8.26 18.69 -1.21
N THR A 82 9.14 18.21 -2.10
CA THR A 82 9.22 16.80 -2.51
C THR A 82 9.58 15.94 -1.31
N VAL A 83 8.83 14.87 -1.10
CA VAL A 83 9.09 13.90 -0.02
C VAL A 83 9.47 12.57 -0.62
N LYS A 84 10.61 12.02 -0.22
CA LYS A 84 11.05 10.67 -0.57
C LYS A 84 11.02 9.78 0.66
N LEU A 85 10.34 8.64 0.55
CA LEU A 85 10.34 7.61 1.57
C LEU A 85 11.16 6.41 1.12
N GLY A 86 11.99 5.89 2.01
CA GLY A 86 12.52 4.53 1.90
C GLY A 86 11.63 3.60 2.71
N ILE A 87 11.10 2.58 2.05
CA ILE A 87 10.19 1.60 2.63
C ILE A 87 10.89 0.24 2.64
N GLU A 88 11.02 -0.33 3.83
CA GLU A 88 11.51 -1.70 4.02
C GLU A 88 10.33 -2.67 3.95
N LEU A 89 10.50 -3.72 3.14
CA LEU A 89 9.56 -4.80 2.92
C LEU A 89 9.86 -5.97 3.87
N ARG A 90 8.98 -6.98 3.90
CA ARG A 90 9.13 -8.13 4.83
C ARG A 90 10.40 -8.93 4.61
N ASP A 91 10.92 -8.94 3.40
CA ASP A 91 12.16 -9.62 3.01
C ASP A 91 13.39 -8.70 3.12
N GLU A 92 13.29 -7.62 3.89
CA GLU A 92 14.36 -6.63 4.16
C GLU A 92 14.80 -5.84 2.92
N ALA A 93 14.21 -6.11 1.75
CA ALA A 93 14.38 -5.30 0.57
C ALA A 93 13.84 -3.89 0.81
N VAL A 94 14.52 -2.90 0.22
CA VAL A 94 14.15 -1.49 0.33
C VAL A 94 13.72 -0.97 -1.03
N ILE A 95 12.55 -0.34 -1.06
CA ILE A 95 12.05 0.41 -2.21
C ILE A 95 11.87 1.88 -1.84
N GLU A 96 11.78 2.73 -2.87
CA GLU A 96 11.52 4.15 -2.69
C GLU A 96 10.15 4.53 -3.25
N CYS A 97 9.46 5.47 -2.61
CA CYS A 97 8.31 6.15 -3.18
C CYS A 97 8.39 7.64 -2.88
N VAL A 98 7.76 8.46 -3.72
CA VAL A 98 7.95 9.92 -3.70
C VAL A 98 6.63 10.66 -3.80
N ILE A 99 6.49 11.75 -3.05
CA ILE A 99 5.45 12.76 -3.25
C ILE A 99 6.03 13.87 -4.12
N LEU A 100 5.46 14.05 -5.31
CA LEU A 100 5.77 15.14 -6.21
C LEU A 100 4.65 16.19 -6.12
N THR A 101 5.03 17.47 -6.09
CA THR A 101 4.09 18.59 -6.21
C THR A 101 4.36 19.30 -7.52
N ASP A 102 3.34 19.46 -8.37
CA ASP A 102 3.47 20.23 -9.60
C ASP A 102 3.18 21.73 -9.41
N ARG A 103 3.29 22.50 -10.49
CA ARG A 103 3.06 23.96 -10.47
C ARG A 103 1.63 24.39 -10.16
N GLU A 104 0.68 23.47 -10.31
CA GLU A 104 -0.73 23.69 -9.96
C GLU A 104 -1.05 23.12 -8.56
N GLU A 105 -0.02 22.88 -7.76
CA GLU A 105 -0.09 22.32 -6.40
C GLU A 105 -0.70 20.92 -6.31
N ARG A 106 -0.77 20.19 -7.43
CA ARG A 106 -1.27 18.80 -7.41
C ARG A 106 -0.23 17.89 -6.78
N LYS A 107 -0.68 17.12 -5.77
CA LYS A 107 0.12 16.10 -5.09
C LYS A 107 0.01 14.76 -5.81
N THR A 108 1.15 14.24 -6.24
CA THR A 108 1.28 13.00 -7.04
C THR A 108 2.15 12.00 -6.29
N ALA A 109 1.64 10.78 -6.09
CA ALA A 109 2.43 9.66 -5.59
C ALA A 109 3.17 8.96 -6.73
N CYS A 110 4.49 8.95 -6.68
CA CYS A 110 5.34 8.15 -7.53
C CYS A 110 5.62 6.81 -6.85
N LEU A 111 5.09 5.73 -7.43
CA LEU A 111 5.11 4.38 -6.86
C LEU A 111 6.09 3.49 -7.63
N SER A 112 6.78 2.62 -6.89
CA SER A 112 7.59 1.53 -7.40
C SER A 112 6.73 0.31 -7.72
N SER A 113 7.14 -0.46 -8.73
CA SER A 113 6.50 -1.70 -9.19
C SER A 113 7.35 -2.95 -8.97
N GLN A 114 8.67 -2.80 -8.77
CA GLN A 114 9.61 -3.90 -8.55
C GLN A 114 10.70 -3.49 -7.53
N VAL A 115 11.38 -4.49 -6.96
CA VAL A 115 12.65 -4.27 -6.26
C VAL A 115 13.78 -4.40 -7.29
N GLY A 116 14.36 -3.26 -7.66
CA GLY A 116 15.29 -3.20 -8.78
C GLY A 116 14.57 -3.18 -10.13
N CYS A 117 15.30 -3.37 -11.24
CA CYS A 117 14.74 -3.38 -12.59
C CYS A 117 15.64 -4.16 -13.57
N ALA A 118 15.04 -4.99 -14.43
CA ALA A 118 15.75 -5.83 -15.40
C ALA A 118 16.07 -5.12 -16.72
N MET A 119 15.55 -3.90 -16.93
CA MET A 119 15.65 -3.21 -18.23
C MET A 119 17.08 -2.77 -18.60
N GLY A 120 17.98 -2.70 -17.62
CA GLY A 120 19.40 -2.38 -17.88
C GLY A 120 19.65 -0.97 -18.40
N CYS A 121 18.70 -0.04 -18.24
CA CYS A 121 18.85 1.36 -18.65
C CYS A 121 20.02 2.01 -17.90
N THR A 122 21.11 2.33 -18.60
CA THR A 122 22.39 2.76 -17.99
C THR A 122 22.33 4.14 -17.33
N PHE A 123 21.36 4.97 -17.70
CA PHE A 123 21.10 6.27 -17.06
C PHE A 123 20.23 6.15 -15.80
N CYS A 124 19.59 5.01 -15.56
CA CYS A 124 18.69 4.78 -14.43
C CYS A 124 19.44 4.07 -13.30
N ARG A 125 19.43 4.66 -12.10
CA ARG A 125 20.07 4.04 -10.92
C ARG A 125 19.50 2.66 -10.61
N THR A 126 18.19 2.47 -10.76
CA THR A 126 17.52 1.18 -10.56
C THR A 126 17.91 0.18 -11.65
N GLY A 127 18.16 0.64 -12.88
CA GLY A 127 18.58 -0.20 -14.00
C GLY A 127 19.97 -0.83 -13.80
N THR A 128 20.84 -0.19 -13.01
CA THR A 128 22.17 -0.75 -12.70
C THR A 128 22.18 -1.72 -11.51
N MET A 129 21.08 -1.81 -10.75
CA MET A 129 20.94 -2.73 -9.61
C MET A 129 20.58 -4.16 -10.04
N GLY A 130 20.09 -4.34 -11.26
CA GLY A 130 19.42 -5.57 -11.69
C GLY A 130 18.03 -5.71 -11.06
N LEU A 131 17.31 -6.78 -11.42
CA LEU A 131 16.02 -7.12 -10.85
C LEU A 131 16.19 -8.15 -9.72
N LEU A 132 15.67 -7.84 -8.53
CA LEU A 132 15.55 -8.82 -7.46
C LEU A 132 14.23 -9.58 -7.58
N ARG A 133 13.10 -8.87 -7.56
CA ARG A 133 11.76 -9.45 -7.69
C ARG A 133 10.70 -8.41 -8.02
N ASN A 134 9.53 -8.91 -8.42
CA ASN A 134 8.30 -8.12 -8.49
C ASN A 134 7.75 -7.79 -7.10
N LEU A 135 7.08 -6.65 -6.98
CA LEU A 135 6.27 -6.31 -5.81
C LEU A 135 4.91 -7.00 -5.87
N GLU A 136 4.42 -7.47 -4.73
CA GLU A 136 3.02 -7.89 -4.57
C GLU A 136 2.11 -6.65 -4.54
N ALA A 137 0.84 -6.79 -4.93
CA ALA A 137 -0.10 -5.67 -5.00
C ALA A 137 -0.20 -4.90 -3.67
N HIS A 138 -0.14 -5.59 -2.52
CA HIS A 138 -0.17 -4.93 -1.22
C HIS A 138 1.07 -4.06 -0.96
N GLU A 139 2.25 -4.46 -1.43
CA GLU A 139 3.48 -3.67 -1.29
C GLU A 139 3.41 -2.39 -2.14
N ILE A 140 2.74 -2.46 -3.31
CA ILE A 140 2.46 -1.29 -4.15
C ILE A 140 1.48 -0.33 -3.46
N ILE A 141 0.36 -0.86 -2.95
CA ILE A 141 -0.68 -0.05 -2.30
C ILE A 141 -0.17 0.56 -1.00
N GLU A 142 0.63 -0.17 -0.23
CA GLU A 142 1.18 0.33 1.03
C GLU A 142 2.10 1.54 0.84
N GLN A 143 2.81 1.66 -0.29
CA GLN A 143 3.54 2.89 -0.63
C GLN A 143 2.59 4.09 -0.66
N PHE A 144 1.42 3.97 -1.30
CA PHE A 144 0.42 5.03 -1.32
C PHE A 144 -0.16 5.34 0.06
N VAL A 145 -0.41 4.30 0.87
CA VAL A 145 -0.89 4.46 2.25
C VAL A 145 0.13 5.22 3.09
N HIS A 146 1.41 4.86 3.02
CA HIS A 146 2.51 5.55 3.72
C HIS A 146 2.61 7.00 3.29
N LEU A 147 2.56 7.29 1.99
CA LEU A 147 2.60 8.66 1.48
C LEU A 147 1.40 9.50 1.97
N ARG A 148 0.19 8.91 2.05
CA ARG A 148 -1.00 9.59 2.58
C ARG A 148 -0.93 9.91 4.07
N THR A 149 -0.04 9.27 4.82
CA THR A 149 0.21 9.67 6.22
C THR A 149 0.93 11.01 6.33
N ILE A 150 1.62 11.41 5.25
CA ILE A 150 2.38 12.65 5.18
C ILE A 150 1.58 13.71 4.40
N GLU A 151 0.95 13.31 3.30
CA GLU A 151 0.15 14.16 2.43
C GLU A 151 -1.23 13.52 2.19
N PRO A 152 -2.23 13.79 3.04
CA PRO A 152 -3.54 13.16 2.95
C PRO A 152 -4.29 13.43 1.64
N ASP A 153 -3.96 14.54 0.97
CA ASP A 153 -4.63 15.09 -0.22
C ASP A 153 -3.99 14.64 -1.55
N ILE A 154 -3.12 13.62 -1.53
CA ILE A 154 -2.61 12.98 -2.76
C ILE A 154 -3.79 12.53 -3.62
N SER A 155 -3.80 13.00 -4.86
CA SER A 155 -4.91 12.78 -5.78
C SER A 155 -4.49 12.16 -7.12
N HIS A 156 -3.18 12.05 -7.37
CA HIS A 156 -2.60 11.50 -8.59
C HIS A 156 -1.58 10.42 -8.26
N ILE A 157 -1.42 9.47 -9.17
CA ILE A 157 -0.49 8.34 -9.05
C ILE A 157 0.25 8.19 -10.36
N VAL A 158 1.56 7.98 -10.28
CA VAL A 158 2.41 7.61 -11.42
C VAL A 158 3.26 6.39 -11.06
N PHE A 159 3.40 5.44 -11.97
CA PHE A 159 4.29 4.28 -11.80
C PHE A 159 5.67 4.56 -12.40
N MET A 160 6.35 5.57 -11.85
CA MET A 160 7.69 6.00 -12.30
C MET A 160 8.77 5.79 -11.23
N GLY A 161 8.50 4.96 -10.23
CA GLY A 161 9.45 4.59 -9.18
C GLY A 161 10.45 3.54 -9.67
N MET A 162 10.80 2.63 -8.76
CA MET A 162 11.66 1.49 -9.08
C MET A 162 10.88 0.41 -9.84
N GLY A 163 11.45 -0.07 -10.95
CA GLY A 163 10.91 -1.19 -11.72
C GLY A 163 10.25 -0.82 -13.04
N GLU A 164 9.98 -1.83 -13.86
CA GLU A 164 9.19 -1.75 -15.09
C GLU A 164 7.76 -2.26 -14.82
N PRO A 165 6.76 -1.36 -14.73
CA PRO A 165 5.39 -1.74 -14.36
C PRO A 165 4.78 -2.80 -15.29
N LEU A 166 5.09 -2.76 -16.59
CA LEU A 166 4.55 -3.74 -17.55
C LEU A 166 5.16 -5.14 -17.36
N ALA A 167 6.36 -5.22 -16.79
CA ALA A 167 6.98 -6.50 -16.39
C ALA A 167 6.42 -7.05 -15.07
N ASN A 168 5.61 -6.25 -14.34
CA ASN A 168 4.84 -6.67 -13.18
C ASN A 168 3.32 -6.43 -13.36
N PHE A 169 2.84 -6.64 -14.59
CA PHE A 169 1.49 -6.25 -15.00
C PHE A 169 0.37 -6.73 -14.06
N THR A 170 0.39 -7.99 -13.65
CA THR A 170 -0.68 -8.58 -12.82
C THR A 170 -0.81 -7.88 -11.46
N GLU A 171 0.29 -7.65 -10.76
CA GLU A 171 0.25 -7.04 -9.42
C GLU A 171 -0.01 -5.53 -9.50
N VAL A 172 0.54 -4.86 -10.53
CA VAL A 172 0.25 -3.44 -10.82
C VAL A 172 -1.24 -3.25 -11.11
N MET A 173 -1.86 -4.09 -11.94
CA MET A 173 -3.28 -3.97 -12.25
C MET A 173 -4.17 -4.23 -11.03
N LYS A 174 -3.85 -5.21 -10.19
CA LYS A 174 -4.54 -5.42 -8.90
C LYS A 174 -4.45 -4.19 -8.00
N ALA A 175 -3.27 -3.57 -7.91
CA ALA A 175 -3.08 -2.34 -7.14
C ALA A 175 -3.90 -1.18 -7.71
N ILE A 176 -3.90 -0.99 -9.03
CA ILE A 176 -4.69 0.03 -9.72
C ILE A 176 -6.19 -0.15 -9.46
N GLU A 177 -6.73 -1.37 -9.59
CA GLU A 177 -8.14 -1.66 -9.28
C GLU A 177 -8.48 -1.25 -7.83
N ARG A 178 -7.59 -1.57 -6.89
CA ARG A 178 -7.80 -1.29 -5.47
C ARG A 178 -7.69 0.20 -5.13
N LEU A 179 -6.80 0.93 -5.80
CA LEU A 179 -6.63 2.38 -5.70
C LEU A 179 -7.79 3.14 -6.38
N HIS A 180 -8.35 2.57 -7.44
CA HIS A 180 -9.49 3.14 -8.15
C HIS A 180 -10.83 2.90 -7.46
N ASP A 181 -10.96 1.86 -6.65
CA ASP A 181 -12.23 1.46 -6.02
C ASP A 181 -13.02 2.67 -5.46
N PRO A 182 -14.24 2.95 -5.99
CA PRO A 182 -15.08 4.06 -5.55
C PRO A 182 -15.51 3.99 -4.07
N GLU A 183 -15.61 2.78 -3.51
CA GLU A 183 -15.87 2.60 -2.07
C GLU A 183 -14.57 2.70 -1.24
N GLY A 184 -13.41 2.77 -1.91
CA GLY A 184 -12.07 2.76 -1.35
C GLY A 184 -11.31 4.08 -1.49
N PHE A 185 -10.08 4.01 -2.01
CA PHE A 185 -9.24 5.20 -2.20
C PHE A 185 -9.76 6.14 -3.30
N ASN A 186 -10.60 5.63 -4.21
CA ASN A 186 -11.35 6.40 -5.20
C ASN A 186 -10.49 7.34 -6.07
N ILE A 187 -9.31 6.87 -6.50
CA ILE A 187 -8.48 7.61 -7.45
C ILE A 187 -9.00 7.37 -8.87
N GLY A 188 -9.44 8.42 -9.55
CA GLY A 188 -9.95 8.30 -10.91
C GLY A 188 -8.87 7.81 -11.89
N TYR A 189 -9.20 6.91 -12.82
CA TYR A 189 -8.24 6.33 -13.78
C TYR A 189 -7.44 7.39 -14.56
N ARG A 190 -8.04 8.54 -14.90
CA ARG A 190 -7.35 9.63 -15.60
C ARG A 190 -6.23 10.28 -14.77
N LYS A 191 -6.17 10.00 -13.48
CA LYS A 191 -5.16 10.47 -12.53
C LYS A 191 -4.13 9.38 -12.17
N ILE A 192 -4.20 8.23 -12.84
CA ILE A 192 -3.24 7.13 -12.71
C ILE A 192 -2.50 7.02 -14.04
N THR A 193 -1.19 7.18 -14.03
CA THR A 193 -0.33 7.01 -15.21
C THR A 193 0.60 5.84 -14.98
N VAL A 194 0.59 4.89 -15.91
CA VAL A 194 1.53 3.78 -15.98
C VAL A 194 2.59 4.12 -17.02
#